data_AF-A0A5C6DGB8-F1
#
_entry.id   AF-A0A5C6DGB8-F1
#
_cell.length_a   1.000
_cell.length_b   1.000
_cell.length_c   1.000
_cell.angle_alpha   90.00
_cell.angle_beta   90.00
_cell.angle_gamma   90.00
#
_symmetry.space_group_name_H-M   'P 1'
#
loop_
_entity.id
_entity.type
_entity.pdbx_description
1 polymer ?
#
loop_
_entity_poly.entity_id
_entity_poly.type
_entity_poly.pdbx_seq_one_letter_code
_entity_poly.pdbx_strand_id
1 'polypeptide(L)'
;MTMKMSRNLVMRSTTFLTLVGTLVLAGCSKSETASDGSGEPVAATNVDHSHGGWWCVEHGVPEEECALCDKSLVSKFKDAGDWCDEHGRPESQCFICSPKRFDKFAATYEAKTGHKPPQPE
;
A
#
# COMPACT_ATOMS: atom_id res chain seq x y z
N MET A 1 27.39 17.84 30.95
CA MET A 1 26.88 16.47 30.71
C MET A 1 25.81 16.16 31.75
N THR A 2 24.55 16.07 31.34
CA THR A 2 23.46 15.60 32.21
C THR A 2 22.43 14.91 31.33
N MET A 3 22.60 13.58 31.19
CA MET A 3 21.60 12.69 30.63
C MET A 3 20.38 12.68 31.56
N LYS A 4 19.21 13.02 31.02
CA LYS A 4 17.92 12.80 31.69
C LYS A 4 17.07 11.91 30.77
N MET A 5 17.44 10.63 30.72
CA MET A 5 16.57 9.58 30.20
C MET A 5 15.42 9.42 31.18
N SER A 6 14.21 9.72 30.74
CA SER A 6 12.99 9.50 31.49
C SER A 6 11.96 9.01 30.51
N ARG A 7 11.59 7.73 30.63
CA ARG A 7 10.29 7.19 30.23
C ARG A 7 10.14 5.83 30.91
N ASN A 8 9.49 5.88 32.06
CA ASN A 8 8.87 4.75 32.72
C ASN A 8 7.96 4.04 31.73
N LEU A 9 8.22 2.77 31.45
CA LEU A 9 7.18 1.86 31.00
C LEU A 9 7.23 0.62 31.88
N VAL A 10 6.25 0.59 32.78
CA VAL A 10 5.95 -0.49 33.71
C VAL A 10 5.86 -1.80 32.96
N MET A 11 6.76 -2.71 33.32
CA MET A 11 6.80 -4.11 32.95
C MET A 11 5.49 -4.79 33.41
N ARG A 12 4.53 -4.94 32.50
CA ARG A 12 3.34 -5.76 32.71
C ARG A 12 3.63 -7.18 32.24
N SER A 13 4.26 -7.93 33.14
CA SER A 13 4.28 -9.40 33.13
C SER A 13 2.86 -9.93 33.21
N THR A 14 2.37 -10.52 32.12
CA THR A 14 1.23 -11.44 32.17
C THR A 14 1.60 -12.68 31.37
N THR A 15 2.17 -13.64 32.08
CA THR A 15 2.37 -15.03 31.66
C THR A 15 1.01 -15.64 31.34
N PHE A 16 0.65 -15.72 30.05
CA PHE A 16 -0.52 -16.48 29.61
C PHE A 16 -0.10 -17.93 29.36
N LEU A 17 -0.27 -18.74 30.40
CA LEU A 17 -0.18 -20.20 30.37
C LEU A 17 -1.45 -20.74 29.70
N THR A 18 -1.37 -21.24 28.46
CA THR A 18 -2.50 -21.94 27.82
C THR A 18 -2.06 -23.26 27.19
N LEU A 19 -2.52 -24.32 27.88
CA LEU A 19 -2.78 -25.72 27.53
C LEU A 19 -2.35 -26.24 26.14
N VAL A 20 -1.38 -27.16 26.15
CA VAL A 20 -1.05 -28.08 25.05
C VAL A 20 -2.14 -29.15 24.94
N GLY A 21 -2.91 -29.13 23.85
CA GLY A 21 -3.89 -30.15 23.48
C GLY A 21 -3.32 -31.12 22.43
N THR A 22 -3.47 -32.40 22.69
CA THR A 22 -2.85 -33.58 22.06
C THR A 22 -3.28 -33.89 20.62
N LEU A 23 -2.33 -34.43 19.86
CA LEU A 23 -2.44 -35.07 18.55
C LEU A 23 -3.50 -36.19 18.48
N VAL A 24 -4.21 -36.28 17.34
CA VAL A 24 -4.79 -37.53 16.82
C VAL A 24 -4.45 -37.65 15.33
N LEU A 25 -3.95 -38.82 14.94
CA LEU A 25 -3.53 -39.21 13.59
C LEU A 25 -4.66 -39.90 12.81
N ALA A 26 -4.50 -39.89 11.47
CA ALA A 26 -4.94 -40.86 10.47
C ALA A 26 -6.21 -40.55 9.64
N GLY A 27 -6.00 -40.45 8.31
CA GLY A 27 -7.04 -40.51 7.29
C GLY A 27 -6.55 -40.11 5.89
N CYS A 28 -5.83 -41.01 5.19
CA CYS A 28 -5.54 -40.88 3.77
C CYS A 28 -6.54 -41.76 3.00
N SER A 29 -7.29 -41.19 2.04
CA SER A 29 -7.89 -41.94 0.94
C SER A 29 -8.08 -41.04 -0.29
N LYS A 30 -7.49 -41.55 -1.37
CA LYS A 30 -7.39 -41.08 -2.75
C LYS A 30 -8.79 -40.89 -3.40
N SER A 31 -8.97 -39.86 -4.23
CA SER A 31 -9.19 -40.02 -5.69
C SER A 31 -9.90 -38.81 -6.34
N GLU A 32 -9.10 -38.11 -7.16
CA GLU A 32 -9.38 -37.49 -8.45
C GLU A 32 -10.80 -36.97 -8.81
N THR A 33 -10.89 -35.64 -8.99
CA THR A 33 -11.54 -35.07 -10.17
C THR A 33 -10.68 -33.91 -10.65
N ALA A 34 -10.29 -34.01 -11.92
CA ALA A 34 -9.47 -33.04 -12.61
C ALA A 34 -10.12 -31.65 -12.63
N SER A 35 -9.35 -30.63 -12.25
CA SER A 35 -9.41 -29.35 -12.94
C SER A 35 -7.99 -28.96 -13.29
N ASP A 36 -7.78 -29.01 -14.60
CA ASP A 36 -6.75 -28.35 -15.37
C ASP A 36 -6.50 -26.92 -14.90
N GLY A 37 -5.23 -26.48 -14.97
CA GLY A 37 -4.88 -25.06 -14.95
C GLY A 37 -4.07 -24.57 -13.74
N SER A 38 -2.76 -24.77 -13.81
CA SER A 38 -1.72 -23.75 -13.58
C SER A 38 -1.83 -22.81 -12.37
N GLY A 39 -0.84 -22.93 -11.47
CA GLY A 39 -0.29 -21.77 -10.76
C GLY A 39 -0.64 -21.68 -9.28
N GLU A 40 0.36 -22.00 -8.47
CA GLU A 40 0.64 -21.39 -7.17
C GLU A 40 0.12 -19.94 -7.08
N PRO A 41 -0.55 -19.52 -5.98
CA PRO A 41 -0.83 -18.11 -5.76
C PRO A 41 0.48 -17.46 -5.31
N VAL A 42 1.40 -17.23 -6.25
CA VAL A 42 2.27 -16.06 -6.12
C VAL A 42 1.32 -14.88 -6.05
N ALA A 43 1.58 -13.94 -5.15
CA ALA A 43 0.84 -12.71 -5.02
C ALA A 43 0.79 -11.98 -6.38
N ALA A 44 -0.21 -12.29 -7.19
CA ALA A 44 -0.55 -11.52 -8.36
C ALA A 44 -1.21 -10.26 -7.82
N THR A 45 -0.40 -9.22 -7.67
CA THR A 45 -0.86 -7.85 -7.79
C THR A 45 -1.55 -7.74 -9.15
N ASN A 46 -2.81 -8.18 -9.23
CA ASN A 46 -3.70 -7.74 -10.28
C ASN A 46 -3.81 -6.24 -10.08
N VAL A 47 -2.97 -5.51 -10.80
CA VAL A 47 -3.08 -4.07 -10.93
C VAL A 47 -4.38 -3.85 -11.67
N ASP A 48 -5.46 -3.75 -10.91
CA ASP A 48 -6.77 -3.36 -11.40
C ASP A 48 -6.61 -1.94 -11.94
N HIS A 49 -6.75 -1.79 -13.26
CA HIS A 49 -6.75 -0.49 -13.92
C HIS A 49 -8.14 0.15 -13.84
N SER A 50 -9.06 -0.43 -13.05
CA SER A 50 -10.34 0.21 -12.75
C SER A 50 -10.14 1.27 -11.66
N HIS A 51 -10.89 2.37 -11.74
CA HIS A 51 -11.00 3.39 -10.69
C HIS A 51 -11.64 2.89 -9.37
N GLY A 52 -11.62 1.57 -9.11
CA GLY A 52 -12.14 0.92 -7.91
C GLY A 52 -11.05 0.48 -6.93
N GLY A 53 -9.78 0.57 -7.32
CA GLY A 53 -8.64 0.28 -6.47
C GLY A 53 -8.27 1.40 -5.50
N TRP A 54 -7.24 1.18 -4.69
CA TRP A 54 -6.69 2.22 -3.81
C TRP A 54 -5.58 3.05 -4.49
N TRP A 55 -5.08 2.60 -5.65
CA TRP A 55 -3.97 3.19 -6.38
C TRP A 55 -4.40 3.60 -7.78
N CYS A 56 -4.13 4.85 -8.15
CA CYS A 56 -4.38 5.37 -9.49
C CYS A 56 -3.18 5.04 -10.39
N VAL A 57 -3.37 4.10 -11.31
CA VAL A 57 -2.30 3.67 -12.22
C VAL A 57 -1.89 4.80 -13.17
N GLU A 58 -2.86 5.49 -13.76
CA GLU A 58 -2.63 6.57 -14.73
C GLU A 58 -1.84 7.73 -14.12
N HIS A 59 -2.16 8.11 -12.87
CA HIS A 59 -1.59 9.32 -12.27
C HIS A 59 -0.50 9.06 -11.22
N GLY A 60 -0.27 7.80 -10.84
CA GLY A 60 0.85 7.36 -10.00
C GLY A 60 0.76 7.82 -8.54
N VAL A 61 -0.45 7.94 -8.02
CA VAL A 61 -0.75 8.35 -6.63
C VAL A 61 -1.91 7.52 -6.07
N PRO A 62 -2.11 7.44 -4.74
CA PRO A 62 -3.32 6.84 -4.17
C PRO A 62 -4.58 7.52 -4.70
N GLU A 63 -5.63 6.75 -4.99
CA GLU A 63 -6.89 7.28 -5.57
C GLU A 63 -7.50 8.38 -4.70
N GLU A 64 -7.45 8.20 -3.38
CA GLU A 64 -7.92 9.18 -2.38
C GLU A 64 -7.12 10.49 -2.32
N GLU A 65 -5.93 10.51 -2.93
CA GLU A 65 -5.07 11.69 -3.01
C GLU A 65 -4.99 12.26 -4.44
N CYS A 66 -5.56 11.56 -5.43
CA CYS A 66 -5.46 11.89 -6.84
C CYS A 66 -6.37 13.07 -7.21
N ALA A 67 -5.83 14.29 -7.22
CA ALA A 67 -6.61 15.47 -7.63
C ALA A 67 -6.97 15.49 -9.14
N LEU A 68 -6.38 14.57 -9.92
CA LEU A 68 -6.74 14.37 -11.32
C LEU A 68 -8.01 13.51 -11.46
N CYS A 69 -8.24 12.54 -10.56
CA CYS A 69 -9.47 11.76 -10.48
C CYS A 69 -10.54 12.44 -9.61
N ASP A 70 -10.21 12.88 -8.39
CA ASP A 70 -11.12 13.60 -7.49
C ASP A 70 -10.88 15.12 -7.58
N LYS A 71 -11.72 15.79 -8.37
CA LYS A 71 -11.66 17.25 -8.56
C LYS A 71 -12.03 18.03 -7.30
N SER A 72 -12.65 17.40 -6.30
CA SER A 72 -12.94 18.04 -5.01
C SER A 72 -11.67 18.40 -4.24
N LEU A 73 -10.55 17.72 -4.52
CA LEU A 73 -9.25 17.98 -3.89
C LEU A 73 -8.54 19.22 -4.46
N VAL A 74 -8.92 19.69 -5.65
CA VAL A 74 -8.20 20.76 -6.37
C VAL A 74 -8.13 22.04 -5.55
N SER A 75 -9.25 22.49 -4.97
CA SER A 75 -9.27 23.70 -4.15
C SER A 75 -8.32 23.59 -2.96
N LYS A 76 -8.29 22.43 -2.28
CA LYS A 76 -7.38 22.18 -1.15
C LYS A 76 -5.91 22.36 -1.55
N PHE A 77 -5.51 21.83 -2.71
CA PHE A 77 -4.13 21.94 -3.20
C PHE A 77 -3.78 23.36 -3.63
N LYS A 78 -4.71 24.07 -4.30
CA LYS A 78 -4.54 25.49 -4.66
C LYS A 78 -4.41 26.40 -3.43
N ASP A 79 -5.29 26.22 -2.45
CA ASP A 79 -5.27 27.00 -1.21
C ASP A 79 -3.98 26.74 -0.39
N ALA A 80 -3.41 25.53 -0.50
CA ALA A 80 -2.12 25.19 0.09
C ALA A 80 -0.91 25.72 -0.70
N GLY A 81 -1.11 26.36 -1.86
CA GLY A 81 -0.04 26.77 -2.77
C GLY A 81 0.69 25.61 -3.45
N ASP A 82 0.12 24.40 -3.41
CA ASP A 82 0.66 23.18 -4.01
C ASP A 82 0.02 22.93 -5.37
N TRP A 83 0.16 23.86 -6.30
CA TRP A 83 -0.48 23.78 -7.61
C TRP A 83 0.49 24.12 -8.74
N CYS A 84 0.57 23.24 -9.74
CA CYS A 84 1.31 23.47 -10.97
C CYS A 84 0.31 23.92 -12.05
N ASP A 85 0.34 25.20 -12.42
CA ASP A 85 -0.57 25.75 -13.43
C ASP A 85 -0.30 25.22 -14.84
N GLU A 86 0.97 24.96 -15.19
CA GLU A 86 1.35 24.47 -16.52
C GLU A 86 0.75 23.10 -16.84
N HIS A 87 0.63 22.23 -15.82
CA HIS A 87 0.17 20.84 -15.98
C HIS A 87 -1.15 20.55 -15.27
N GLY A 88 -1.81 21.55 -14.68
CA GLY A 88 -3.14 21.44 -14.09
C GLY A 88 -3.27 20.37 -12.99
N ARG A 89 -2.22 20.16 -12.19
CA ARG A 89 -2.19 19.17 -11.11
C ARG A 89 -1.45 19.70 -9.88
N PRO A 90 -1.61 19.07 -8.70
CA PRO A 90 -0.86 19.48 -7.52
C PRO A 90 0.64 19.44 -7.79
N GLU A 91 1.38 20.44 -7.32
CA GLU A 91 2.81 20.53 -7.61
C GLU A 91 3.57 19.30 -7.04
N SER A 92 3.20 18.86 -5.84
CA SER A 92 3.69 17.64 -5.18
C SER A 92 3.41 16.37 -5.98
N GLN A 93 2.42 16.39 -6.86
CA GLN A 93 2.06 15.27 -7.75
C GLN A 93 2.58 15.50 -9.16
N CYS A 94 3.13 16.67 -9.52
CA CYS A 94 3.53 16.97 -10.88
C CYS A 94 4.87 16.30 -11.25
N PHE A 95 4.79 15.08 -11.79
CA PHE A 95 5.93 14.28 -12.23
C PHE A 95 6.53 14.76 -13.55
N ILE A 96 5.79 15.56 -14.33
CA ILE A 96 6.27 16.16 -15.57
C ILE A 96 7.33 17.23 -15.26
N CYS A 97 7.05 18.13 -14.31
CA CYS A 97 8.03 19.13 -13.86
C CYS A 97 9.17 18.51 -13.05
N SER A 98 8.90 17.45 -12.29
CA SER A 98 9.91 16.78 -11.47
C SER A 98 9.59 15.29 -11.27
N PRO A 99 10.17 14.40 -12.10
CA PRO A 99 9.92 12.96 -12.01
C PRO A 99 10.23 12.36 -10.64
N LYS A 100 11.19 12.93 -9.90
CA LYS A 100 11.56 12.49 -8.54
C LYS A 100 10.43 12.59 -7.52
N ARG A 101 9.41 13.41 -7.76
CA ARG A 101 8.24 13.50 -6.87
C ARG A 101 7.47 12.18 -6.81
N PHE A 102 7.58 11.33 -7.85
CA PHE A 102 6.98 10.01 -7.87
C PHE A 102 7.58 9.06 -6.83
N ASP A 103 8.86 9.20 -6.48
CA ASP A 103 9.59 8.30 -5.58
C ASP A 103 8.88 8.15 -4.22
N LYS A 104 8.28 9.23 -3.71
CA LYS A 104 7.50 9.20 -2.46
C LYS A 104 6.30 8.26 -2.58
N PHE A 105 5.54 8.37 -3.67
CA PHE A 105 4.33 7.58 -3.88
C PHE A 105 4.69 6.13 -4.20
N ALA A 106 5.78 5.92 -4.96
CA ALA A 106 6.30 4.59 -5.23
C ALA A 106 6.77 3.87 -3.97
N ALA A 107 7.44 4.57 -3.05
CA ALA A 107 7.81 4.00 -1.75
C ALA A 107 6.58 3.59 -0.93
N THR A 108 5.51 4.40 -0.93
CA THR A 108 4.23 4.03 -0.27
C THR A 108 3.63 2.77 -0.89
N TYR A 109 3.65 2.66 -2.22
CA TYR A 109 3.15 1.49 -2.92
C TYR A 109 3.97 0.23 -2.63
N GLU A 110 5.30 0.33 -2.71
CA GLU A 110 6.22 -0.76 -2.37
C GLU A 110 6.04 -1.22 -0.93
N ALA A 111 5.87 -0.29 0.01
CA ALA A 111 5.64 -0.62 1.41
C ALA A 111 4.33 -1.40 1.64
N LYS A 112 3.28 -1.14 0.84
CA LYS A 112 1.98 -1.80 0.98
C LYS A 112 1.91 -3.13 0.21
N THR A 113 2.59 -3.23 -0.93
CA THR A 113 2.42 -4.34 -1.87
C THR A 113 3.64 -5.27 -1.97
N GLY A 114 4.82 -4.83 -1.53
CA GLY A 114 6.08 -5.54 -1.71
C GLY A 114 6.71 -5.40 -3.10
N HIS A 115 6.07 -4.68 -4.03
CA HIS A 115 6.53 -4.53 -5.42
C HIS A 115 6.52 -3.07 -5.85
N LYS A 116 7.33 -2.71 -6.86
CA LYS A 116 7.31 -1.36 -7.44
C LYS A 116 5.97 -1.08 -8.12
N PRO A 117 5.41 0.14 -8.03
CA PRO A 117 4.19 0.47 -8.77
C PRO A 117 4.45 0.46 -10.29
N PRO A 118 3.38 0.32 -11.08
CA PRO A 118 3.43 0.68 -12.50
C PRO A 118 3.83 2.16 -12.65
N GLN A 119 4.49 2.49 -13.78
CA GLN A 119 4.78 3.89 -14.08
C GLN A 119 3.50 4.63 -14.48
N PRO A 120 3.31 5.87 -14.02
CA PRO A 120 2.20 6.71 -14.46
C PRO A 120 2.32 7.06 -15.94
N GLU A 121 1.17 7.31 -16.58
CA GLU A 121 1.06 7.69 -17.99
C GLU A 121 1.36 9.18 -18.25
#